data_AF-A0A0U3PNK2-F1
#
_entry.id   AF-A0A0U3PNK2-F1
#
_cell.length_a   1.000
_cell.length_b   1.000
_cell.length_c   1.000
_cell.angle_alpha   90.00
_cell.angle_beta   90.00
_cell.angle_gamma   90.00
#
_symmetry.space_group_name_H-M   'P 1'
#
loop_
_entity.id
_entity.type
_entity.pdbx_description
1 polymer ?
#
loop_
_entity_poly.entity_id
_entity_poly.type
_entity_poly.pdbx_seq_one_letter_code
_entity_poly.pdbx_strand_id
1 'polypeptide(L)' 'MDIGETGMVRLRKRLETLDDFFAAVEGYTHLPTELLVRFLLDNYLVDLDQLSEFANAMKLQQVNHAAASSAAASIAA' A
#
# COMPACT_ATOMS: atom_id res chain seq x y z
N MET A 1 41.00 17.60 -0.46
CA MET A 1 40.05 18.24 0.47
C MET A 1 38.69 17.67 0.10
N ASP A 2 38.18 16.80 0.96
CA ASP A 2 36.83 16.26 0.95
C ASP A 2 35.82 17.40 1.19
N ILE A 3 34.75 17.46 0.40
CA ILE A 3 33.44 17.92 0.90
C ILE A 3 32.36 17.02 0.28
N GLY A 4 31.91 16.08 1.08
CA GLY A 4 30.83 15.16 0.79
C GLY A 4 29.46 15.80 0.55
N GLU A 5 28.64 15.02 -0.15
CA GLU A 5 27.19 14.85 -0.03
C GLU A 5 26.33 16.04 0.42
N THR A 6 25.35 16.40 -0.40
CA THR A 6 24.04 16.83 0.15
C THR A 6 22.94 16.32 -0.77
N GLY A 7 22.68 15.01 -0.63
CA GLY A 7 21.42 14.44 -1.07
C GLY A 7 20.28 15.27 -0.52
N MET A 8 19.34 15.65 -1.39
CA MET A 8 18.08 16.23 -0.95
C MET A 8 17.48 15.28 0.07
N VAL A 9 17.48 15.68 1.34
CA VAL A 9 16.84 14.93 2.42
C VAL A 9 15.35 15.01 2.14
N ARG A 10 14.83 14.07 1.36
CA ARG A 10 13.39 13.93 1.18
C ARG A 10 12.87 13.53 2.54
N LEU A 11 12.35 14.51 3.30
CA LEU A 11 11.65 14.27 4.54
C LEU A 11 10.57 13.25 4.21
N ARG A 12 10.80 12.00 4.60
CA ARG A 12 9.83 10.93 4.37
C ARG A 12 8.59 11.33 5.13
N LYS A 13 7.51 11.61 4.39
CA LYS A 13 6.24 11.96 4.99
C LYS A 13 5.83 10.80 5.90
N ARG A 14 5.47 11.10 7.14
CA ARG A 14 4.97 10.10 8.07
C ARG A 14 3.50 9.86 7.74
N LEU A 15 3.15 8.60 7.56
CA LEU A 15 1.77 8.16 7.39
C LEU A 15 1.28 7.74 8.78
N GLU A 16 0.39 8.55 9.33
CA GLU A 16 -0.08 8.43 10.72
C GLU A 16 -1.50 7.86 10.78
N THR A 17 -2.22 7.88 9.66
CA THR A 17 -3.63 7.48 9.57
C THR A 17 -3.87 6.64 8.33
N LEU A 18 -4.81 5.69 8.37
CA LEU A 18 -5.18 4.87 7.21
C LEU A 18 -5.45 5.69 5.93
N ASP A 19 -6.05 6.86 6.05
CA ASP A 19 -6.31 7.76 4.92
C ASP A 19 -5.02 8.17 4.20
N ASP A 20 -3.96 8.50 4.95
CA ASP A 20 -2.62 8.76 4.41
C ASP A 20 -2.04 7.54 3.67
N PHE A 21 -2.29 6.31 4.15
CA PHE A 21 -1.87 5.09 3.46
C PHE A 21 -2.62 4.93 2.13
N PHE A 22 -3.95 5.09 2.13
CA PHE A 22 -4.76 5.01 0.92
C PHE A 22 -4.40 6.09 -0.09
N ALA A 23 -4.18 7.33 0.37
CA ALA A 23 -3.72 8.42 -0.49
C ALA A 23 -2.32 8.14 -1.08
N ALA A 24 -1.41 7.55 -0.29
CA ALA A 24 -0.07 7.20 -0.74
C ALA A 24 -0.05 6.05 -1.77
N VAL A 25 -1.07 5.19 -1.77
CA VAL A 25 -1.22 4.09 -2.75
C VAL A 25 -2.36 4.33 -3.75
N GLU A 26 -2.91 5.54 -3.79
CA GLU A 26 -4.03 5.88 -4.68
C GLU A 26 -3.62 5.62 -6.14
N GLY A 27 -4.45 4.89 -6.88
CA GLY A 27 -4.13 4.43 -8.24
C GLY A 27 -3.32 3.13 -8.33
N TYR A 28 -2.66 2.71 -7.24
CA TYR A 28 -1.92 1.45 -7.15
C TYR A 28 -2.68 0.34 -6.40
N THR A 29 -3.92 0.58 -6.01
CA THR A 29 -4.77 -0.36 -5.24
C THR A 29 -5.02 -1.71 -5.94
N HIS A 30 -4.77 -1.77 -7.25
CA HIS A 30 -4.83 -3.00 -8.05
C HIS A 30 -3.61 -3.92 -7.85
N LEU A 31 -2.52 -3.40 -7.28
CA LEU A 31 -1.29 -4.15 -7.04
C LEU A 31 -1.44 -5.08 -5.82
N PRO A 32 -0.62 -6.15 -5.74
CA PRO A 32 -0.62 -7.02 -4.58
C PRO A 32 -0.27 -6.25 -3.31
N THR A 33 -1.00 -6.56 -2.23
CA THR A 33 -0.83 -5.91 -0.92
C THR A 33 0.63 -5.91 -0.45
N GLU A 34 1.37 -7.00 -0.68
CA GLU A 34 2.79 -7.12 -0.32
C GLU A 34 3.68 -6.05 -0.97
N LEU A 35 3.39 -5.71 -2.23
CA LEU A 35 4.17 -4.73 -2.99
C LEU A 35 3.84 -3.31 -2.54
N LEU A 36 2.57 -3.04 -2.22
CA LEU A 36 2.14 -1.77 -1.63
C LEU A 36 2.78 -1.55 -0.25
N VAL A 37 2.75 -2.57 0.61
CA VAL A 37 3.41 -2.54 1.92
C VAL A 37 4.91 -2.28 1.78
N ARG A 38 5.58 -2.97 0.84
CA ARG A 38 7.00 -2.74 0.57
C ARG A 38 7.28 -1.32 0.09
N PHE A 39 6.47 -0.80 -0.82
CA PHE A 39 6.58 0.57 -1.33
C PHE A 39 6.44 1.60 -0.22
N LEU A 40 5.45 1.41 0.66
CA LEU A 40 5.18 2.33 1.77
C LEU A 40 6.33 2.33 2.79
N LEU A 41 6.86 1.16 3.14
CA LEU A 41 8.05 1.04 4.00
C LEU A 41 9.31 1.67 3.37
N ASP A 42 9.45 1.58 2.04
CA ASP A 42 10.62 2.07 1.32
C ASP A 42 10.59 3.59 1.07
N ASN A 43 9.41 4.23 1.02
CA ASN A 43 9.26 5.64 0.65
C ASN A 43 8.77 6.54 1.80
N TYR A 44 8.10 5.97 2.79
CA TYR A 44 7.45 6.72 3.86
C TYR A 44 7.89 6.24 5.25
N LEU A 45 7.59 7.03 6.27
CA LEU A 45 7.65 6.58 7.66
C LEU A 45 6.26 6.08 8.02
N VAL A 46 6.12 4.77 8.18
CA VAL A 46 4.84 4.13 8.47
C VAL A 46 4.75 3.70 9.92
N ASP A 47 3.57 3.84 10.50
CA ASP A 47 3.23 3.18 11.75
C ASP A 47 2.88 1.70 11.50
N LEU A 48 3.47 0.79 12.28
CA LEU A 48 3.32 -0.66 12.06
C LEU A 48 1.92 -1.18 12.42
N ASP A 49 1.25 -0.53 13.37
CA ASP A 49 -0.11 -0.88 13.76
C ASP A 49 -1.08 -0.51 12.63
N GLN A 50 -0.98 0.74 12.15
CA GLN A 50 -1.78 1.24 11.02
C GLN A 50 -1.48 0.49 9.70
N LEU A 51 -0.22 0.13 9.45
CA LEU A 51 0.17 -0.67 8.29
C LEU A 51 -0.49 -2.06 8.30
N SER A 52 -0.62 -2.67 9.48
CA SER A 52 -1.27 -3.97 9.65
C SER A 52 -2.78 -3.88 9.39
N GLU A 53 -3.43 -2.84 9.89
CA GLU A 53 -4.85 -2.56 9.59
C GLU A 53 -5.07 -2.33 8.08
N PHE A 54 -4.20 -1.53 7.45
CA PHE A 54 -4.25 -1.27 6.02
C PHE A 54 -4.11 -2.56 5.20
N ALA A 55 -3.13 -3.41 5.52
CA ALA A 55 -2.90 -4.67 4.84
C ALA A 55 -4.11 -5.62 4.97
N ASN A 56 -4.76 -5.64 6.14
CA ASN A 56 -5.96 -6.44 6.36
C ASN A 56 -7.15 -5.92 5.53
N ALA A 57 -7.37 -4.60 5.50
CA ALA A 57 -8.42 -3.97 4.70
C ALA A 57 -8.25 -4.24 3.19
N MET A 58 -7.02 -4.09 2.67
CA MET A 58 -6.69 -4.38 1.27
C MET A 58 -6.90 -5.85 0.91
N LYS A 59 -6.48 -6.77 1.78
CA LYS A 59 -6.67 -8.21 1.59
C LYS A 59 -8.16 -8.57 1.54
N LEU A 60 -8.99 -7.95 2.38
CA LEU A 60 -10.45 -8.13 2.34
C LEU A 60 -11.04 -7.67 1.00
N GLN A 61 -10.62 -6.51 0.49
CA GLN A 61 -11.08 -6.02 -0.81
C GLN A 61 -10.66 -6.94 -1.97
N GLN A 62 -9.43 -7.46 -1.97
CA GLN A 62 -8.94 -8.38 -3.00
C GLN A 62 -9.69 -9.72 -2.98
N VAL A 63 -9.96 -10.27 -1.79
CA VAL A 63 -10.75 -11.50 -1.64
C VAL A 63 -12.17 -11.31 -2.17
N ASN A 64 -12.80 -10.16 -1.86
CA ASN A 64 -14.16 -9.89 -2.32
C ASN A 64 -14.22 -9.72 -3.85
N HIS A 65 -13.18 -9.12 -4.45
CA HIS A 65 -13.07 -8.99 -5.91
C HIS A 65 -12.84 -10.35 -6.60
N ALA A 66 -11.98 -11.21 -6.03
CA ALA A 66 -11.74 -12.55 -6.55
C ALA A 66 -12.98 -13.46 -6.44
N ALA A 67 -13.73 -13.37 -5.33
CA ALA A 67 -14.98 -14.12 -5.14
C ALA A 67 -16.08 -13.69 -6.12
N ALA A 68 -16.21 -12.39 -6.38
CA ALA A 68 -17.16 -11.85 -7.36
C ALA A 68 -16.85 -12.31 -8.79
N SER A 69 -15.57 -12.37 -9.17
CA SER A 69 -15.15 -12.82 -10.50
C SER A 69 -15.42 -14.32 -10.74
N SER A 70 -15.29 -15.17 -9.72
CA SER A 70 -15.56 -16.61 -9.85
C SER A 70 -17.06 -16.95 -9.88
N ALA A 71 -17.89 -16.17 -9.18
CA ALA A 71 -19.35 -16.35 -9.21
C ALA A 71 -19.96 -16.00 -10.59
N ALA A 72 -19.44 -14.96 -11.26
CA ALA A 72 -19.87 -14.58 -12.60
C ALA A 72 -19.48 -15.62 -13.68
N ALA A 73 -18.35 -16.33 -13.51
CA ALA A 73 -17.94 -17.38 -14.44
C ALA A 73 -18.78 -18.67 -14.33
N SER A 74 -19.35 -18.93 -13.15
CA SER A 74 -20.08 -20.17 -12.86
C SER A 74 -21.53 -20.16 -13.34
N ILE A 75 -22.07 -19.00 -13.71
CA ILE A 75 -23.45 -18.83 -14.20
C ILE A 75 -23.56 -18.78 -15.73
N ALA A 76 -22.42 -18.89 -16.44
CA ALA A 76 -22.33 -18.80 -17.90
C ALA A 76 -21.92 -20.12 -18.59
N ALA A 77 -21.88 -21.24 -17.85
CA ALA A 77 -21.61 -22.59 -18.36
C ALA A 77 -22.85 -23.48 -18.21
#